data_AF-A0A1I5JCS2-F1
#
_entry.id   AF-A0A1I5JCS2-F1
#
_cell.length_a   1.000
_cell.length_b   1.000
_cell.length_c   1.000
_cell.angle_alpha   90.00
_cell.angle_beta   90.00
_cell.angle_gamma   90.00
#
_symmetry.space_group_name_H-M   'P 1'
#
loop_
_entity.id
_entity.type
_entity.pdbx_description
1 polymer ?
#
loop_
_entity_poly.entity_id
_entity_poly.type
_entity_poly.pdbx_seq_one_letter_code
_entity_poly.pdbx_strand_id
1 'polypeptide(L)'
;MSLVENNEQLCPEAQEEIIERNLRQRVREKWAKIITFVSIIAIALGGLNDTMDALEKVYTLSLSQFTDIPSHNKLDRIYIRASEDVLEETFGAPVYMKKSMSGDFIRYYQDKRFVLSAVTRDGAISAFLVFPEEGFLPNTNEHSGGEFLLEQAFSAHEMVNDIRLNSSRSVSYYIEENSEGDFSNLYNSVAGYSEFLGPLDDNTKRLFDALSESMMLGDDVTKPAVALRDAITPNFYGYSILGLDVLESAILTLSEYRLITEQ
;
A
#
# COMPACT_ATOMS: atom_id res chain seq x y z
N MET A 1 36.61 -33.28 -51.16
CA MET A 1 35.46 -33.04 -50.25
C MET A 1 36.02 -33.04 -48.83
N SER A 2 36.28 -31.87 -48.26
CA SER A 2 36.71 -31.69 -46.87
C SER A 2 36.65 -30.19 -46.58
N LEU A 3 35.55 -29.74 -45.99
CA LEU A 3 35.44 -28.45 -45.34
C LEU A 3 35.54 -28.73 -43.83
N VAL A 4 36.67 -28.33 -43.24
CA VAL A 4 36.84 -28.21 -41.80
C VAL A 4 36.46 -26.76 -41.48
N GLU A 5 35.36 -26.58 -40.77
CA GLU A 5 34.93 -25.27 -40.25
C GLU A 5 35.88 -24.86 -39.12
N ASN A 6 36.54 -23.71 -39.32
CA ASN A 6 37.28 -23.00 -38.27
C ASN A 6 36.27 -22.35 -37.32
N ASN A 7 36.26 -22.81 -36.07
CA ASN A 7 35.54 -22.17 -34.98
C ASN A 7 36.53 -21.26 -34.25
N GLU A 8 36.54 -19.96 -34.59
CA GLU A 8 37.32 -18.95 -33.87
C GLU A 8 36.65 -18.70 -32.50
N GLN A 9 37.26 -19.28 -31.46
CA GLN A 9 36.92 -19.05 -30.07
C GLN A 9 37.41 -17.64 -29.68
N LEU A 10 36.47 -16.72 -29.42
CA LEU A 10 36.76 -15.36 -28.96
C LEU A 10 37.34 -15.39 -27.52
N CYS A 11 38.46 -14.71 -27.27
CA CYS A 11 39.11 -14.65 -25.95
C CYS A 11 38.21 -13.97 -24.88
N PRO A 12 38.19 -14.47 -23.63
CA PRO A 12 37.35 -13.95 -22.53
C PRO A 12 37.60 -12.46 -22.20
N GLU A 13 38.85 -12.01 -22.29
CA GLU A 13 39.25 -10.63 -21.97
C GLU A 13 38.60 -9.58 -22.90
N ALA A 14 38.34 -9.95 -24.17
CA ALA A 14 37.69 -9.06 -25.12
C ALA A 14 36.18 -8.91 -24.87
N GLN A 15 35.56 -9.90 -24.22
CA GLN A 15 34.13 -9.84 -23.86
C GLN A 15 33.88 -8.99 -22.61
N GLU A 16 34.78 -9.04 -21.62
CA GLU A 16 34.70 -8.20 -20.42
C GLU A 16 34.86 -6.70 -20.73
N GLU A 17 35.78 -6.31 -21.62
CA GLU A 17 35.94 -4.91 -22.02
C GLU A 17 34.70 -4.34 -22.73
N ILE A 18 34.01 -5.15 -23.53
CA ILE A 18 32.80 -4.74 -24.26
C ILE A 18 31.63 -4.56 -23.27
N ILE A 19 31.52 -5.43 -22.26
CA ILE A 19 30.50 -5.33 -21.22
C ILE A 19 30.71 -4.08 -20.36
N GLU A 20 31.95 -3.81 -19.93
CA GLU A 20 32.25 -2.60 -19.16
C GLU A 20 31.98 -1.31 -19.93
N ARG A 21 32.36 -1.24 -21.21
CA ARG A 21 32.10 -0.06 -22.06
C ARG A 21 30.60 0.16 -22.25
N ASN A 22 29.84 -0.90 -22.51
CA ASN A 22 28.38 -0.83 -22.64
C ASN A 22 27.70 -0.41 -21.33
N LEU A 23 28.18 -0.91 -20.18
CA LEU A 23 27.66 -0.53 -18.87
C LEU A 23 27.92 0.95 -18.58
N ARG A 24 29.15 1.42 -18.79
CA ARG A 24 29.51 2.85 -18.62
C ARG A 24 28.72 3.75 -19.56
N GLN A 25 28.47 3.33 -20.80
CA GLN A 25 27.70 4.10 -21.76
C GLN A 25 26.22 4.19 -21.36
N ARG A 26 25.59 3.07 -20.94
CA ARG A 26 24.20 3.08 -20.42
C ARG A 26 24.07 3.92 -19.15
N VAL A 27 25.04 3.85 -18.25
CA VAL A 27 25.09 4.69 -17.04
C VAL A 27 25.19 6.16 -17.45
N ARG A 28 26.11 6.52 -18.36
CA ARG A 28 26.27 7.90 -18.85
C ARG A 28 25.01 8.43 -19.55
N GLU A 29 24.33 7.61 -20.33
CA GLU A 29 23.07 7.97 -20.99
C GLU A 29 21.93 8.18 -19.99
N LYS A 30 21.84 7.35 -18.95
CA LYS A 30 20.88 7.54 -17.85
C LYS A 30 21.16 8.83 -17.07
N TRP A 31 22.42 9.11 -16.73
CA TRP A 31 22.82 10.35 -16.06
C TRP A 31 22.59 11.58 -16.94
N ALA A 32 22.88 11.51 -18.24
CA ALA A 32 22.61 12.60 -19.17
C ALA A 32 21.11 12.90 -19.28
N LYS A 33 20.25 11.88 -19.28
CA LYS A 33 18.79 12.06 -19.27
C LYS A 33 18.29 12.72 -17.98
N ILE A 34 18.82 12.32 -16.82
CA ILE A 34 18.48 12.93 -15.53
C ILE A 34 18.90 14.41 -15.48
N ILE A 35 20.14 14.71 -15.86
CA ILE A 35 20.66 16.09 -15.88
C ILE A 35 19.83 16.95 -16.86
N THR A 36 19.47 16.40 -18.01
CA THR A 36 18.65 17.09 -19.01
C THR A 36 17.25 17.37 -18.49
N PHE A 37 16.61 16.40 -17.83
CA PHE A 37 15.29 16.56 -17.22
C PHE A 37 15.30 17.63 -16.11
N VAL A 38 16.29 17.59 -15.22
CA VAL A 38 16.49 18.60 -14.17
C VAL A 38 16.71 19.99 -14.78
N SER A 39 17.47 20.07 -15.87
CA SER A 39 17.74 21.34 -16.55
C SER A 39 16.48 21.92 -17.20
N ILE A 40 15.63 21.08 -17.80
CA ILE A 40 14.35 21.50 -18.41
C ILE A 40 13.39 22.01 -17.33
N ILE A 41 13.31 21.32 -16.19
CA ILE A 41 12.46 21.73 -15.05
C ILE A 41 12.94 23.06 -14.47
N ALA A 42 14.25 23.24 -14.28
CA ALA A 42 14.84 24.47 -13.77
C ALA A 42 14.60 25.68 -14.69
N ILE A 43 14.58 25.45 -16.02
CA ILE A 43 14.29 26.50 -17.01
C ILE A 43 12.78 26.80 -17.09
N ALA A 44 11.93 25.79 -16.90
CA ALA A 44 10.47 25.93 -17.01
C ALA A 44 9.81 26.66 -15.83
N LEU A 45 10.42 26.65 -14.63
CA LEU A 45 9.74 27.06 -13.38
C LEU A 45 10.21 28.38 -12.75
N GLY A 46 11.20 29.07 -13.31
CA GLY A 46 11.42 30.50 -13.04
C GLY A 46 11.54 30.91 -11.56
N GLY A 47 12.32 30.20 -10.73
CA GLY A 47 12.59 30.63 -9.35
C GLY A 47 13.42 29.63 -8.55
N LEU A 48 14.61 30.03 -8.09
CA LEU A 48 15.54 29.18 -7.32
C LEU A 48 14.97 28.70 -5.98
N ASN A 49 14.04 29.45 -5.39
CA ASN A 49 13.49 29.14 -4.06
C ASN A 49 12.52 27.95 -4.11
N ASP A 50 11.58 27.97 -5.06
CA ASP A 50 10.63 26.86 -5.26
C ASP A 50 11.31 25.61 -5.85
N THR A 51 12.44 25.80 -6.52
CA THR A 51 13.26 24.70 -7.06
C THR A 51 13.97 23.92 -5.95
N MET A 52 14.39 24.57 -4.85
CA MET A 52 15.06 23.87 -3.75
C MET A 52 14.10 22.97 -2.97
N ASP A 53 12.91 23.48 -2.66
CA ASP A 53 11.86 22.69 -1.99
C ASP A 53 11.37 21.54 -2.88
N ALA A 54 11.22 21.78 -4.18
CA ALA A 54 10.87 20.73 -5.14
C ALA A 54 11.99 19.69 -5.28
N LEU A 55 13.26 20.11 -5.27
CA LEU A 55 14.40 19.20 -5.33
C LEU A 55 14.54 18.36 -4.06
N GLU A 56 14.28 18.94 -2.89
CA GLU A 56 14.25 18.22 -1.61
C GLU A 56 13.12 17.19 -1.59
N LYS A 57 11.93 17.54 -2.08
CA LYS A 57 10.82 16.59 -2.24
C LYS A 57 11.14 15.47 -3.24
N VAL A 58 11.71 15.80 -4.40
CA VAL A 58 12.11 14.78 -5.39
C VAL A 58 13.22 13.88 -4.84
N TYR A 59 14.18 14.44 -4.11
CA TYR A 59 15.27 13.68 -3.49
C TYR A 59 14.77 12.75 -2.38
N THR A 60 13.91 13.26 -1.49
CA THR A 60 13.29 12.45 -0.41
C THR A 60 12.42 11.34 -0.98
N LEU A 61 11.60 11.62 -2.00
CA LEU A 61 10.81 10.61 -2.72
C LEU A 61 11.69 9.57 -3.43
N SER A 62 12.78 10.00 -4.09
CA SER A 62 13.67 9.09 -4.80
C SER A 62 14.45 8.18 -3.85
N LEU A 63 14.94 8.74 -2.74
CA LEU A 63 15.67 7.98 -1.73
C LEU A 63 14.75 7.04 -0.97
N SER A 64 13.53 7.47 -0.60
CA SER A 64 12.54 6.62 0.09
C SER A 64 12.15 5.44 -0.79
N GLN A 65 11.80 5.69 -2.07
CA GLN A 65 11.49 4.62 -3.02
C GLN A 65 12.65 3.61 -3.11
N PHE A 66 13.91 4.06 -3.17
CA PHE A 66 15.06 3.15 -3.23
C PHE A 66 15.25 2.34 -1.93
N THR A 67 15.10 2.98 -0.77
CA THR A 67 15.20 2.28 0.52
C THR A 67 14.06 1.31 0.76
N ASP A 68 12.92 1.52 0.08
CA ASP A 68 11.68 0.80 0.31
C ASP A 68 11.39 -0.27 -0.75
N ILE A 69 12.26 -0.40 -1.78
CA ILE A 69 12.20 -1.47 -2.79
C ILE A 69 11.95 -2.86 -2.15
N PRO A 70 12.65 -3.27 -1.07
CA PRO A 70 12.40 -4.57 -0.46
C PRO A 70 10.98 -4.73 0.07
N SER A 71 10.41 -3.67 0.65
CA SER A 71 9.06 -3.65 1.20
C SER A 71 8.01 -3.66 0.09
N HIS A 72 8.22 -2.91 -1.00
CA HIS A 72 7.38 -2.98 -2.20
C HIS A 72 7.37 -4.39 -2.81
N ASN A 73 8.55 -4.98 -3.01
CA ASN A 73 8.67 -6.33 -3.57
C ASN A 73 7.96 -7.41 -2.75
N LYS A 74 7.80 -7.21 -1.44
CA LYS A 74 7.02 -8.11 -0.59
C LYS A 74 5.52 -7.98 -0.82
N LEU A 75 5.02 -6.76 -0.98
CA LEU A 75 3.59 -6.51 -1.27
C LEU A 75 3.18 -7.07 -2.63
N ASP A 76 4.04 -6.93 -3.65
CA ASP A 76 3.79 -7.45 -5.01
C ASP A 76 3.65 -8.98 -5.08
N ARG A 77 4.03 -9.70 -4.01
CA ARG A 77 3.93 -11.17 -3.93
C ARG A 77 2.62 -11.65 -3.32
N ILE A 78 1.79 -10.75 -2.78
CA ILE A 78 0.52 -11.10 -2.14
C ILE A 78 -0.61 -10.92 -3.14
N TYR A 79 -1.44 -11.95 -3.26
CA TYR A 79 -2.68 -11.87 -4.04
C TYR A 79 -3.74 -12.75 -3.40
N ILE A 80 -5.00 -12.34 -3.54
CA ILE A 80 -6.13 -13.11 -3.03
C ILE A 80 -6.21 -14.45 -3.75
N ARG A 81 -6.59 -15.50 -3.01
CA ARG A 81 -6.61 -16.93 -3.42
C ARG A 81 -5.22 -17.57 -3.60
N ALA A 82 -4.12 -16.87 -3.32
CA ALA A 82 -2.82 -17.52 -3.20
C ALA A 82 -2.81 -18.52 -2.02
N SER A 83 -1.87 -19.48 -2.04
CA SER A 83 -1.59 -20.29 -0.85
C SER A 83 -1.19 -19.40 0.32
N GLU A 84 -1.64 -19.73 1.53
CA GLU A 84 -1.18 -19.05 2.74
C GLU A 84 0.34 -19.19 2.95
N ASP A 85 0.96 -20.24 2.39
CA ASP A 85 2.41 -20.47 2.46
C ASP A 85 3.22 -19.31 1.84
N VAL A 86 2.65 -18.60 0.85
CA VAL A 86 3.30 -17.44 0.21
C VAL A 86 3.56 -16.33 1.23
N LEU A 87 2.72 -16.22 2.26
CA LEU A 87 2.92 -15.25 3.34
C LEU A 87 4.16 -15.62 4.16
N GLU A 88 4.32 -16.89 4.55
CA GLU A 88 5.48 -17.32 5.34
C GLU A 88 6.77 -17.26 4.53
N GLU A 89 6.74 -17.61 3.24
CA GLU A 89 7.90 -17.47 2.35
C GLU A 89 8.32 -16.01 2.14
N THR A 90 7.37 -15.07 2.18
CA THR A 90 7.62 -13.65 1.90
C THR A 90 7.96 -12.85 3.16
N PHE A 91 7.31 -13.16 4.28
CA PHE A 91 7.38 -12.39 5.52
C PHE A 91 8.02 -13.15 6.69
N GLY A 92 8.18 -14.47 6.58
CA GLY A 92 8.50 -15.34 7.71
C GLY A 92 7.27 -15.66 8.56
N ALA A 93 7.49 -16.15 9.77
CA ALA A 93 6.41 -16.49 10.68
C ALA A 93 5.59 -15.24 11.08
N PRO A 94 4.27 -15.35 11.26
CA PRO A 94 3.44 -14.25 11.73
C PRO A 94 3.83 -13.84 13.15
N VAL A 95 3.87 -12.53 13.40
CA VAL A 95 4.23 -11.95 14.71
C VAL A 95 3.07 -12.02 15.71
N TYR A 96 1.84 -12.05 15.21
CA TYR A 96 0.63 -12.18 16.00
C TYR A 96 -0.45 -12.90 15.20
N MET A 97 -1.28 -13.69 15.87
CA MET A 97 -2.37 -14.42 15.23
C MET A 97 -3.61 -14.42 16.12
N LYS A 98 -4.77 -14.29 15.51
CA LYS A 98 -6.07 -14.49 16.15
C LYS A 98 -7.03 -15.21 15.22
N LYS A 99 -8.17 -15.64 15.76
CA LYS A 99 -9.22 -16.33 15.01
C LYS A 99 -10.48 -15.46 14.99
N SER A 100 -11.08 -15.28 13.82
CA SER A 100 -12.35 -14.57 13.68
C SER A 100 -13.50 -15.40 14.26
N MET A 101 -14.67 -14.78 14.43
CA MET A 101 -15.88 -15.50 14.87
C MET A 101 -16.36 -16.53 13.84
N SER A 102 -16.14 -16.30 12.55
CA SER A 102 -16.41 -17.25 11.45
C SER A 102 -15.42 -18.42 11.43
N GLY A 103 -14.34 -18.33 12.20
CA GLY A 103 -13.33 -19.38 12.31
C GLY A 103 -12.14 -19.21 11.37
N ASP A 104 -12.01 -18.07 10.70
CA ASP A 104 -10.87 -17.73 9.85
C ASP A 104 -9.65 -17.36 10.68
N PHE A 105 -8.46 -17.64 10.17
CA PHE A 105 -7.23 -17.19 10.81
C PHE A 105 -6.87 -15.80 10.31
N ILE A 106 -6.57 -14.91 11.25
CA ILE A 106 -6.07 -13.56 11.00
C ILE A 106 -4.63 -13.55 11.48
N ARG A 107 -3.70 -13.39 10.53
CA ARG A 107 -2.27 -13.42 10.78
C ARG A 107 -1.68 -12.05 10.49
N TYR A 108 -0.90 -11.56 11.44
CA TYR A 108 -0.20 -10.29 11.33
C TYR A 108 1.26 -10.55 11.02
N TYR A 109 1.78 -9.84 10.03
CA TYR A 109 3.18 -9.88 9.63
C TYR A 109 3.74 -8.47 9.71
N GLN A 110 4.93 -8.36 10.28
CA GLN A 110 5.61 -7.08 10.43
C GLN A 110 6.69 -6.93 9.36
N ASP A 111 6.62 -5.84 8.60
CA ASP A 111 7.72 -5.34 7.80
C ASP A 111 8.27 -4.05 8.45
N LYS A 112 9.43 -3.57 8.00
CA LYS A 112 10.00 -2.30 8.46
C LYS A 112 9.16 -1.09 8.05
N ARG A 113 8.31 -1.24 7.03
CA ARG A 113 7.55 -0.14 6.42
C ARG A 113 6.03 -0.29 6.53
N PHE A 114 5.54 -1.43 7.00
CA PHE A 114 4.11 -1.66 7.15
C PHE A 114 3.84 -2.87 8.06
N VAL A 115 2.62 -2.96 8.55
CA VAL A 115 2.05 -4.20 9.09
C VAL A 115 1.05 -4.76 8.07
N LEU A 116 1.14 -6.06 7.79
CA LEU A 116 0.18 -6.78 6.97
C LEU A 116 -0.73 -7.61 7.87
N SER A 117 -2.03 -7.44 7.73
CA SER A 117 -3.05 -8.34 8.29
C SER A 117 -3.60 -9.20 7.17
N ALA A 118 -3.44 -10.53 7.25
CA ALA A 118 -3.94 -11.47 6.26
C ALA A 118 -5.00 -12.37 6.87
N VAL A 119 -6.16 -12.45 6.22
CA VAL A 119 -7.24 -13.38 6.56
C VAL A 119 -7.13 -14.59 5.65
N THR A 120 -7.04 -15.77 6.24
CA THR A 120 -6.92 -17.03 5.49
C THR A 120 -8.04 -18.00 5.83
N ARG A 121 -8.49 -18.73 4.82
CA ARG A 121 -9.49 -19.80 4.92
C ARG A 121 -9.04 -20.97 4.07
N ASP A 122 -9.11 -22.18 4.62
CA ASP A 122 -8.79 -23.43 3.92
C ASP A 122 -7.42 -23.44 3.21
N GLY A 123 -6.40 -22.85 3.85
CA GLY A 123 -5.03 -22.78 3.32
C GLY A 123 -4.81 -21.72 2.24
N ALA A 124 -5.77 -20.82 2.01
CA ALA A 124 -5.64 -19.76 1.01
C ALA A 124 -5.92 -18.36 1.60
N ILE A 125 -5.30 -17.35 1.02
CA ILE A 125 -5.52 -15.94 1.37
C ILE A 125 -6.92 -15.53 0.88
N SER A 126 -7.78 -15.12 1.80
CA SER A 126 -9.16 -14.67 1.51
C SER A 126 -9.30 -13.15 1.57
N ALA A 127 -8.46 -12.49 2.36
CA ALA A 127 -8.33 -11.04 2.37
C ALA A 127 -6.95 -10.64 2.88
N PHE A 128 -6.53 -9.43 2.57
CA PHE A 128 -5.44 -8.79 3.28
C PHE A 128 -5.68 -7.30 3.42
N LEU A 129 -5.10 -6.72 4.48
CA LEU A 129 -5.04 -5.29 4.74
C LEU A 129 -3.60 -4.91 5.02
N VAL A 130 -3.12 -3.85 4.38
CA VAL A 130 -1.80 -3.26 4.56
C VAL A 130 -1.96 -1.97 5.34
N PHE A 131 -1.21 -1.86 6.44
CA PHE A 131 -1.14 -0.70 7.32
C PHE A 131 0.25 -0.07 7.17
N PRO A 132 0.44 0.92 6.28
CA PRO A 132 1.72 1.58 6.09
C PRO A 132 2.19 2.32 7.34
N GLU A 133 3.49 2.25 7.60
CA GLU A 133 4.17 3.11 8.56
C GLU A 133 4.24 4.55 8.02
N GLU A 134 4.42 5.52 8.92
CA GLU A 134 4.55 6.93 8.52
C GLU A 134 5.70 7.13 7.51
N GLY A 135 5.38 7.76 6.38
CA GLY A 135 6.33 8.06 5.31
C GLY A 135 6.54 6.95 4.27
N PHE A 136 5.90 5.79 4.41
CA PHE A 136 5.87 4.75 3.37
C PHE A 136 4.69 4.97 2.41
N LEU A 137 4.98 5.05 1.11
CA LEU A 137 3.98 5.25 0.05
C LEU A 137 3.90 4.01 -0.85
N PRO A 138 3.05 3.02 -0.52
CA PRO A 138 2.90 1.81 -1.33
C PRO A 138 2.28 2.11 -2.71
N ASN A 139 2.58 1.25 -3.69
CA ASN A 139 1.92 1.30 -4.99
C ASN A 139 0.47 0.83 -4.84
N THR A 140 -0.49 1.72 -5.11
CA THR A 140 -1.93 1.45 -5.00
C THR A 140 -2.65 1.55 -6.35
N ASN A 141 -1.92 1.62 -7.47
CA ASN A 141 -2.45 1.89 -8.81
C ASN A 141 -3.62 1.00 -9.24
N GLU A 142 -3.61 -0.26 -8.82
CA GLU A 142 -4.60 -1.28 -9.21
C GLU A 142 -5.89 -1.21 -8.36
N HIS A 143 -5.88 -0.44 -7.26
CA HIS A 143 -7.03 -0.23 -6.39
C HIS A 143 -8.01 0.81 -6.95
N SER A 144 -9.23 0.81 -6.43
CA SER A 144 -10.30 1.74 -6.84
C SER A 144 -9.96 3.23 -6.72
N GLY A 145 -9.04 3.63 -5.82
CA GLY A 145 -8.57 5.02 -5.68
C GLY A 145 -7.31 5.33 -6.48
N GLY A 146 -6.82 4.37 -7.27
CA GLY A 146 -5.60 4.48 -8.07
C GLY A 146 -4.36 4.83 -7.25
N GLU A 147 -3.39 5.49 -7.88
CA GLU A 147 -2.09 5.82 -7.28
C GLU A 147 -2.17 6.75 -6.05
N PHE A 148 -3.26 7.51 -5.93
CA PHE A 148 -3.46 8.52 -4.89
C PHE A 148 -4.38 8.04 -3.76
N LEU A 149 -4.65 6.74 -3.66
CA LEU A 149 -5.59 6.17 -2.69
C LEU A 149 -5.33 6.67 -1.26
N LEU A 150 -4.06 6.69 -0.84
CA LEU A 150 -3.64 7.07 0.52
C LEU A 150 -3.28 8.56 0.66
N GLU A 151 -3.44 9.35 -0.40
CA GLU A 151 -3.07 10.77 -0.43
C GLU A 151 -4.29 11.69 -0.49
N GLN A 152 -5.45 11.14 -0.86
CA GLN A 152 -6.69 11.88 -1.02
C GLN A 152 -7.78 11.40 -0.07
N ALA A 153 -8.64 12.32 0.35
CA ALA A 153 -9.80 12.02 1.18
C ALA A 153 -10.71 10.99 0.48
N PHE A 154 -11.47 10.20 1.24
CA PHE A 154 -12.36 9.20 0.66
C PHE A 154 -13.39 9.78 -0.31
N SER A 155 -13.75 11.05 -0.19
CA SER A 155 -14.67 11.70 -1.12
C SER A 155 -14.11 11.95 -2.52
N ALA A 156 -12.79 11.85 -2.71
CA ALA A 156 -12.16 11.93 -4.03
C ALA A 156 -12.29 10.61 -4.82
N HIS A 157 -12.57 9.50 -4.14
CA HIS A 157 -12.71 8.18 -4.73
C HIS A 157 -14.19 7.94 -5.08
N GLU A 158 -14.44 7.35 -6.26
CA GLU A 158 -15.81 7.09 -6.75
C GLU A 158 -16.51 5.94 -5.99
N MET A 159 -17.66 5.48 -6.50
CA MET A 159 -18.73 4.77 -5.77
C MET A 159 -18.30 3.71 -4.75
N VAL A 160 -18.82 3.87 -3.52
CA VAL A 160 -18.69 2.87 -2.44
C VAL A 160 -19.92 1.99 -2.35
N ASN A 161 -19.68 0.70 -2.21
CA ASN A 161 -20.71 -0.32 -2.15
C ASN A 161 -21.18 -0.60 -0.72
N ASP A 162 -20.25 -0.67 0.22
CA ASP A 162 -20.54 -0.92 1.64
C ASP A 162 -19.59 -0.09 2.50
N ILE A 163 -20.09 0.34 3.65
CA ILE A 163 -19.32 1.03 4.68
C ILE A 163 -19.56 0.37 6.03
N ARG A 164 -18.49 0.24 6.81
CA ARG A 164 -18.56 -0.11 8.22
C ARG A 164 -17.80 0.90 9.04
N LEU A 165 -18.34 1.17 10.22
CA LEU A 165 -17.74 2.08 11.18
C LEU A 165 -17.94 1.56 12.59
N ASN A 166 -16.89 1.67 13.38
CA ASN A 166 -16.96 1.56 14.82
C ASN A 166 -16.33 2.80 15.44
N SER A 167 -17.04 3.42 16.38
CA SER A 167 -16.49 4.47 17.24
C SER A 167 -16.62 4.03 18.70
N SER A 168 -15.50 3.63 19.29
CA SER A 168 -15.46 3.20 20.68
C SER A 168 -14.20 3.70 21.38
N ARG A 169 -14.12 3.53 22.70
CA ARG A 169 -12.92 3.92 23.47
C ARG A 169 -11.72 3.01 23.23
N SER A 170 -11.95 1.79 22.75
CA SER A 170 -10.93 0.76 22.58
C SER A 170 -10.48 0.59 21.15
N VAL A 171 -11.38 0.84 20.20
CA VAL A 171 -11.15 0.68 18.77
C VAL A 171 -12.05 1.67 18.02
N SER A 172 -11.44 2.52 17.20
CA SER A 172 -12.15 3.32 16.21
C SER A 172 -11.62 3.05 14.80
N TYR A 173 -12.52 2.69 13.88
CA TYR A 173 -12.19 2.52 12.47
C TYR A 173 -13.37 2.87 11.56
N TYR A 174 -13.01 3.18 10.32
CA TYR A 174 -13.87 3.33 9.17
C TYR A 174 -13.30 2.45 8.05
N ILE A 175 -14.15 1.73 7.33
CA ILE A 175 -13.73 0.86 6.23
C ILE A 175 -14.80 0.87 5.14
N GLU A 176 -14.35 1.00 3.90
CA GLU A 176 -15.20 1.02 2.71
C GLU A 176 -14.79 -0.10 1.75
N GLU A 177 -15.79 -0.70 1.11
CA GLU A 177 -15.60 -1.64 0.01
C GLU A 177 -15.99 -0.99 -1.31
N ASN A 178 -15.12 -1.15 -2.32
CA ASN A 178 -15.32 -0.67 -3.68
C ASN A 178 -15.19 -1.85 -4.67
N SER A 179 -16.14 -1.97 -5.59
CA SER A 179 -16.09 -2.96 -6.67
C SER A 179 -15.46 -2.41 -7.95
N GLU A 180 -14.63 -1.38 -7.84
CA GLU A 180 -13.80 -0.85 -8.92
C GLU A 180 -12.33 -1.20 -8.69
N GLY A 181 -11.47 -0.82 -9.64
CA GLY A 181 -10.07 -1.23 -9.70
C GLY A 181 -9.84 -2.39 -10.69
N ASP A 182 -8.57 -2.66 -10.96
CA ASP A 182 -8.13 -3.53 -12.06
C ASP A 182 -8.57 -4.99 -11.88
N PHE A 183 -8.78 -5.40 -10.63
CA PHE A 183 -9.16 -6.77 -10.25
C PHE A 183 -10.58 -6.90 -9.70
N SER A 184 -11.43 -5.90 -9.93
CA SER A 184 -12.83 -5.86 -9.48
C SER A 184 -13.68 -7.08 -9.85
N ASN A 185 -13.29 -7.82 -10.89
CA ASN A 185 -13.95 -9.08 -11.29
C ASN A 185 -13.53 -10.31 -10.45
N LEU A 186 -12.46 -10.19 -9.65
CA LEU A 186 -11.90 -11.28 -8.84
C LEU A 186 -12.11 -11.06 -7.34
N TYR A 187 -12.00 -9.82 -6.89
CA TYR A 187 -12.10 -9.40 -5.49
C TYR A 187 -12.39 -7.90 -5.39
N ASN A 188 -12.85 -7.47 -4.21
CA ASN A 188 -13.18 -6.09 -3.93
C ASN A 188 -11.96 -5.33 -3.41
N SER A 189 -11.79 -4.08 -3.87
CA SER A 189 -10.83 -3.14 -3.31
C SER A 189 -11.35 -2.60 -1.99
N VAL A 190 -10.50 -2.59 -0.97
CA VAL A 190 -10.84 -2.14 0.37
C VAL A 190 -9.91 -1.01 0.77
N ALA A 191 -10.46 0.03 1.36
CA ALA A 191 -9.71 1.12 1.95
C ALA A 191 -10.34 1.52 3.28
N GLY A 192 -9.53 1.98 4.21
CA GLY A 192 -10.05 2.34 5.53
C GLY A 192 -9.15 3.29 6.28
N TYR A 193 -9.69 3.74 7.39
CA TYR A 193 -9.03 4.61 8.34
C TYR A 193 -9.17 4.02 9.74
N SER A 194 -8.08 3.82 10.47
CA SER A 194 -8.14 3.46 11.89
C SER A 194 -7.15 4.27 12.72
N GLU A 195 -7.36 4.27 14.02
CA GLU A 195 -6.49 4.96 14.99
C GLU A 195 -5.13 4.26 15.24
N PHE A 196 -4.70 3.35 14.35
CA PHE A 196 -3.50 2.53 14.61
C PHE A 196 -2.21 3.35 14.73
N LEU A 197 -2.10 4.47 13.99
CA LEU A 197 -0.97 5.41 14.07
C LEU A 197 -1.09 6.38 15.26
N GLY A 198 -2.28 6.49 15.86
CA GLY A 198 -2.53 7.44 16.94
C GLY A 198 -4.01 7.71 17.17
N PRO A 199 -4.36 8.29 18.33
CA PRO A 199 -5.75 8.59 18.66
C PRO A 199 -6.38 9.57 17.66
N LEU A 200 -7.68 9.42 17.43
CA LEU A 200 -8.46 10.36 16.63
C LEU A 200 -8.39 11.78 17.23
N ASP A 201 -8.27 12.79 16.37
CA ASP A 201 -8.47 14.17 16.79
C ASP A 201 -9.95 14.45 17.11
N ASP A 202 -10.19 15.53 17.87
CA ASP A 202 -11.53 15.87 18.36
C ASP A 202 -12.56 16.07 17.24
N ASN A 203 -12.15 16.56 16.06
CA ASN A 203 -13.06 16.79 14.95
C ASN A 203 -13.40 15.47 14.26
N THR A 204 -12.41 14.66 13.91
CA THR A 204 -12.60 13.33 13.32
C THR A 204 -13.44 12.45 14.25
N LYS A 205 -13.16 12.48 15.55
CA LYS A 205 -13.94 11.75 16.56
C LYS A 205 -15.42 12.12 16.54
N ARG A 206 -15.75 13.42 16.44
CA ARG A 206 -17.16 13.87 16.35
C ARG A 206 -17.84 13.36 15.09
N LEU A 207 -17.14 13.32 13.96
CA LEU A 207 -17.68 12.80 12.70
C LEU A 207 -17.92 11.28 12.78
N PHE A 208 -16.98 10.55 13.38
CA PHE A 208 -17.12 9.12 13.69
C PHE A 208 -18.34 8.86 14.59
N ASP A 209 -18.46 9.60 15.69
CA ASP A 209 -19.56 9.45 16.64
C ASP A 209 -20.92 9.77 15.97
N ALA A 210 -20.99 10.81 15.13
CA ALA A 210 -22.21 11.18 14.40
C ALA A 210 -22.64 10.10 13.39
N LEU A 211 -21.71 9.56 12.59
CA LEU A 211 -22.03 8.48 11.66
C LEU A 211 -22.41 7.19 12.40
N SER A 212 -21.70 6.85 13.48
CA SER A 212 -22.01 5.69 14.32
C SER A 212 -23.42 5.78 14.89
N GLU A 213 -23.80 6.94 15.43
CA GLU A 213 -25.15 7.18 15.98
C GLU A 213 -26.23 7.01 14.90
N SER A 214 -26.05 7.60 13.71
CA SER A 214 -26.99 7.43 12.59
C SER A 214 -27.13 5.98 12.16
N MET A 215 -26.03 5.21 12.07
CA MET A 215 -26.06 3.79 11.75
C MET A 215 -26.79 2.96 12.82
N MET A 216 -26.59 3.28 14.11
CA MET A 216 -27.24 2.58 15.22
C MET A 216 -28.75 2.85 15.31
N LEU A 217 -29.17 4.09 15.02
CA LEU A 217 -30.57 4.49 15.05
C LEU A 217 -31.33 4.10 13.78
N GLY A 218 -30.63 3.71 12.72
CA GLY A 218 -31.22 3.45 11.40
C GLY A 218 -31.68 4.73 10.69
N ASP A 219 -31.05 5.85 11.00
CA ASP A 219 -31.29 7.14 10.37
C ASP A 219 -30.62 7.21 8.98
N ASP A 220 -30.90 8.27 8.22
CA ASP A 220 -30.21 8.53 6.95
C ASP A 220 -28.71 8.83 7.19
N VAL A 221 -27.88 7.87 6.80
CA VAL A 221 -26.42 7.93 6.94
C VAL A 221 -25.72 8.75 5.85
N THR A 222 -26.44 9.22 4.82
CA THR A 222 -25.82 9.84 3.63
C THR A 222 -25.00 11.08 3.99
N LYS A 223 -25.58 12.02 4.74
CA LYS A 223 -24.89 13.25 5.15
C LYS A 223 -23.71 13.01 6.09
N PRO A 224 -23.85 12.25 7.19
CA PRO A 224 -22.72 12.00 8.07
C PRO A 224 -21.61 11.18 7.38
N ALA A 225 -21.97 10.26 6.46
CA ALA A 225 -20.98 9.53 5.66
C ALA A 225 -20.17 10.46 4.75
N VAL A 226 -20.83 11.35 4.00
CA VAL A 226 -20.14 12.34 3.15
C VAL A 226 -19.23 13.25 4.00
N ALA A 227 -19.74 13.77 5.12
CA ALA A 227 -18.96 14.64 5.99
C ALA A 227 -17.71 13.93 6.57
N LEU A 228 -17.83 12.64 6.91
CA LEU A 228 -16.69 11.85 7.35
C LEU A 228 -15.69 11.61 6.22
N ARG A 229 -16.18 11.20 5.05
CA ARG A 229 -15.35 10.92 3.86
C ARG A 229 -14.59 12.14 3.35
N ASP A 230 -15.14 13.34 3.51
CA ASP A 230 -14.46 14.60 3.20
C ASP A 230 -13.32 14.92 4.17
N ALA A 231 -13.39 14.41 5.39
CA ALA A 231 -12.49 14.78 6.48
C ALA A 231 -11.31 13.82 6.65
N ILE A 232 -11.42 12.57 6.20
CA ILE A 232 -10.40 11.53 6.43
C ILE A 232 -9.82 11.01 5.12
N THR A 233 -8.51 10.80 5.12
CA THR A 233 -7.74 10.13 4.07
C THR A 233 -7.47 8.70 4.49
N PRO A 234 -7.62 7.68 3.62
CA PRO A 234 -7.35 6.30 4.00
C PRO A 234 -5.92 6.14 4.54
N ASN A 235 -5.76 5.37 5.61
CA ASN A 235 -4.45 5.04 6.19
C ASN A 235 -4.15 3.53 6.18
N PHE A 236 -5.05 2.74 5.61
CA PHE A 236 -4.79 1.35 5.25
C PHE A 236 -5.63 0.99 4.02
N TYR A 237 -5.21 -0.07 3.33
CA TYR A 237 -5.86 -0.55 2.11
C TYR A 237 -5.68 -2.05 1.94
N GLY A 238 -6.37 -2.65 0.99
CA GLY A 238 -6.18 -4.05 0.66
C GLY A 238 -7.24 -4.61 -0.28
N TYR A 239 -7.34 -5.94 -0.30
CA TYR A 239 -8.30 -6.66 -1.13
C TYR A 239 -9.03 -7.72 -0.32
N SER A 240 -10.25 -8.04 -0.74
CA SER A 240 -11.07 -9.05 -0.06
C SER A 240 -12.03 -9.76 -1.01
N ILE A 241 -12.23 -11.07 -0.78
CA ILE A 241 -13.40 -11.82 -1.28
C ILE A 241 -14.44 -12.07 -0.18
N LEU A 242 -14.21 -11.50 1.01
CA LEU A 242 -15.07 -11.56 2.18
C LEU A 242 -15.79 -10.22 2.36
N GLY A 243 -16.96 -10.24 3.00
CA GLY A 243 -17.66 -9.02 3.38
C GLY A 243 -16.90 -8.23 4.45
N LEU A 244 -17.21 -6.93 4.56
CA LEU A 244 -16.60 -6.04 5.55
C LEU A 244 -16.76 -6.54 6.99
N ASP A 245 -17.83 -7.29 7.30
CA ASP A 245 -18.09 -7.88 8.61
C ASP A 245 -16.95 -8.80 9.10
N VAL A 246 -16.30 -9.53 8.18
CA VAL A 246 -15.15 -10.35 8.53
C VAL A 246 -13.89 -9.48 8.68
N LEU A 247 -13.75 -8.47 7.83
CA LEU A 247 -12.59 -7.58 7.82
C LEU A 247 -12.51 -6.68 9.05
N GLU A 248 -13.63 -6.31 9.67
CA GLU A 248 -13.67 -5.55 10.92
C GLU A 248 -12.76 -6.16 12.01
N SER A 249 -12.68 -7.50 12.05
CA SER A 249 -11.81 -8.22 12.97
C SER A 249 -10.34 -8.24 12.55
N ALA A 250 -10.03 -8.01 11.27
CA ALA A 250 -8.67 -7.98 10.72
C ALA A 250 -8.03 -6.59 10.77
N ILE A 251 -8.82 -5.54 11.02
CA ILE A 251 -8.32 -4.17 11.20
C ILE A 251 -7.33 -4.14 12.37
N LEU A 252 -6.19 -3.50 12.14
CA LEU A 252 -5.17 -3.31 13.15
C LEU A 252 -5.60 -2.21 14.12
N THR A 253 -5.68 -2.55 15.40
CA THR A 253 -5.97 -1.60 16.46
C THR A 253 -4.71 -0.92 16.97
N LEU A 254 -4.82 0.24 17.62
CA LEU A 254 -3.67 0.92 18.25
C LEU A 254 -2.94 0.03 19.27
N SER A 255 -3.68 -0.79 20.02
CA SER A 255 -3.08 -1.70 21.01
C SER A 255 -2.31 -2.84 20.35
N GLU A 256 -2.86 -3.42 19.26
CA GLU A 256 -2.17 -4.47 18.49
C GLU A 256 -0.96 -3.90 17.76
N TYR A 257 -1.07 -2.69 17.21
CA TYR A 257 0.04 -2.01 16.57
C TYR A 257 1.21 -1.83 17.54
N ARG A 258 0.98 -1.25 18.72
CA ARG A 258 2.00 -1.09 19.78
C ARG A 258 2.62 -2.41 20.23
N LEU A 259 1.79 -3.45 20.36
CA LEU A 259 2.27 -4.79 20.70
C LEU A 259 3.21 -5.35 19.63
N ILE A 260 2.90 -5.14 18.35
CA ILE A 260 3.66 -5.65 17.21
C ILE A 260 4.93 -4.82 16.96
N THR A 261 4.84 -3.49 17.08
CA THR A 261 5.94 -2.57 16.75
C THR A 261 6.87 -2.25 17.92
N GLU A 262 6.55 -2.75 19.12
CA GLU A 262 7.27 -2.44 20.38
C GLU A 262 7.30 -0.93 20.71
N GLN A 263 6.26 -0.19 20.30
CA GLN A 263 6.10 1.26 20.50
C GLN A 263 5.11 1.61 21.62
#